data_AF-A0A2R6MB89-F1
#
_entry.id   AF-A0A2R6MB89-F1
#
_cell.length_a   1.000
_cell.length_b   1.000
_cell.length_c   1.000
_cell.angle_alpha   90.00
_cell.angle_beta   90.00
_cell.angle_gamma   90.00
#
_symmetry.space_group_name_H-M   'P 1'
#
loop_
_entity.id
_entity.type
_entity.pdbx_description
1 polymer ?
#
loop_
_entity_poly.entity_id
_entity_poly.type
_entity_poly.pdbx_seq_one_letter_code
_entity_poly.pdbx_strand_id
1 'polypeptide(L)'
;IREGPDGYDPETLIEHARQIGNGAALKRLVYLMDHYEIPVPGRETVDAEFTEGSSPLDPTRSSKGDYAPDYRLYVNIPDEELP
;
A
#
# COMPACT_ATOMS: atom_id res chain seq x y z
N ILE A 1 18.82 2.90 2.98
CA ILE A 1 17.59 3.12 3.80
C ILE A 1 18.09 3.17 5.23
N ARG A 2 17.99 4.32 5.91
CA ARG A 2 18.50 4.45 7.29
C ARG A 2 17.43 3.90 8.23
N GLU A 3 17.80 2.88 9.00
CA GLU A 3 16.93 2.12 9.88
C GLU A 3 16.55 2.93 11.12
N GLY A 4 15.25 3.10 11.36
CA GLY A 4 14.70 3.40 12.68
C GLY A 4 14.56 2.12 13.51
N PRO A 5 14.32 2.23 14.84
CA PRO A 5 14.45 1.14 15.81
C PRO A 5 13.61 -0.13 15.52
N ASP A 6 12.58 -0.03 14.66
CA ASP A 6 11.71 -1.16 14.27
C ASP A 6 11.72 -1.47 12.76
N GLY A 7 12.68 -0.93 11.99
CA GLY A 7 13.05 -1.48 10.67
C GLY A 7 12.62 -0.70 9.42
N TYR A 8 11.69 0.27 9.47
CA TYR A 8 11.31 1.05 8.27
C TYR A 8 10.91 2.51 8.58
N ASP A 9 11.29 3.43 7.69
CA ASP A 9 10.84 4.83 7.69
C ASP A 9 9.73 5.02 6.65
N PRO A 10 8.48 5.34 7.07
CA PRO A 10 7.34 5.51 6.16
C PRO A 10 7.55 6.54 5.06
N GLU A 11 8.26 7.63 5.36
CA GLU A 11 8.56 8.67 4.38
C GLU A 11 9.47 8.13 3.26
N THR A 12 10.57 7.47 3.64
CA THR A 12 11.46 6.79 2.69
C THR A 12 10.73 5.75 1.82
N LEU A 13 9.82 4.96 2.41
CA LEU A 13 9.06 3.94 1.65
C LEU A 13 8.14 4.57 0.61
N ILE A 14 7.42 5.63 0.97
CA ILE A 14 6.52 6.35 0.06
C ILE A 14 7.34 7.02 -1.05
N GLU A 15 8.43 7.71 -0.71
CA GLU A 15 9.31 8.34 -1.70
C GLU A 15 9.85 7.32 -2.70
N HIS A 16 10.26 6.13 -2.22
CA HIS A 16 10.76 5.09 -3.10
C HIS A 16 9.66 4.54 -4.02
N ALA A 17 8.46 4.28 -3.49
CA ALA A 17 7.32 3.84 -4.29
C ALA A 17 6.94 4.86 -5.38
N ARG A 18 7.02 6.17 -5.05
CA ARG A 18 6.83 7.27 -5.99
C ARG A 18 7.87 7.32 -7.10
N GLN A 19 9.15 7.17 -6.75
CA GLN A 19 10.26 7.18 -7.72
C GLN A 19 10.15 6.04 -8.74
N ILE A 20 9.65 4.88 -8.33
CA ILE A 20 9.40 3.74 -9.21
C ILE A 20 8.23 4.03 -10.18
N GLY A 21 7.38 5.02 -9.89
CA GLY A 21 6.24 5.39 -10.73
C GLY A 21 5.14 4.33 -10.76
N ASN A 22 5.11 3.45 -9.75
CA ASN A 22 4.16 2.34 -9.69
C ASN A 22 3.01 2.70 -8.74
N GLY A 23 2.03 3.46 -9.24
CA GLY A 23 0.86 3.85 -8.46
C GLY A 23 -0.01 2.66 -7.99
N ALA A 24 0.18 1.45 -8.54
CA ALA A 24 -0.43 0.25 -7.98
C ALA A 24 0.32 -0.28 -6.76
N ALA A 25 1.66 -0.19 -6.72
CA ALA A 25 2.44 -0.49 -5.53
C ALA A 25 2.15 0.52 -4.40
N LEU A 26 1.98 1.80 -4.76
CA LEU A 26 1.66 2.85 -3.80
C LEU A 26 0.35 2.57 -3.04
N LYS A 27 -0.72 2.20 -3.74
CA LYS A 27 -2.00 1.79 -3.12
C LYS A 27 -1.83 0.68 -2.09
N ARG A 28 -1.09 -0.37 -2.45
CA ARG A 28 -0.86 -1.53 -1.58
C ARG A 28 -0.07 -1.14 -0.34
N LEU A 29 0.95 -0.30 -0.51
CA LEU A 29 1.74 0.21 0.58
C LEU A 29 0.88 1.04 1.56
N VAL A 30 0.07 1.96 1.06
CA VAL A 30 -0.83 2.77 1.90
C VAL A 30 -1.85 1.89 2.61
N TYR A 31 -2.44 0.91 1.93
CA TYR A 31 -3.34 -0.06 2.57
C TYR A 31 -2.66 -0.78 3.75
N LEU A 32 -1.43 -1.27 3.56
CA LEU A 32 -0.68 -1.95 4.63
C LEU A 32 -0.33 -0.99 5.77
N MET A 33 0.06 0.25 5.46
CA MET A 33 0.31 1.27 6.48
C MET A 33 -0.94 1.53 7.33
N ASP A 34 -2.10 1.73 6.70
CA ASP A 34 -3.35 1.92 7.42
C ASP A 34 -3.77 0.68 8.21
N HIS A 35 -3.57 -0.53 7.67
CA HIS A 35 -3.86 -1.78 8.36
C HIS A 35 -3.04 -1.96 9.65
N TYR A 36 -1.75 -1.59 9.62
CA TYR A 36 -0.85 -1.64 10.78
C TYR A 36 -0.83 -0.35 11.61
N GLU A 37 -1.77 0.57 11.39
CA GLU A 37 -1.87 1.86 12.09
C GLU A 37 -0.59 2.72 11.98
N ILE A 38 0.17 2.55 10.90
CA ILE A 38 1.36 3.32 10.56
C ILE A 38 0.91 4.63 9.89
N PRO A 39 1.32 5.81 10.41
CA PRO A 39 0.99 7.08 9.78
C PRO A 39 1.50 7.15 8.33
N VAL A 40 0.69 7.72 7.44
CA VAL A 40 1.03 7.96 6.04
C VAL A 40 1.40 9.43 5.84
N PRO A 41 2.70 9.79 5.74
CA PRO A 41 3.13 11.15 5.42
C PRO A 41 2.52 11.67 4.11
N GLY A 42 1.89 12.84 4.17
CA GLY A 42 1.34 13.49 2.98
C GLY A 42 0.19 12.72 2.32
N ARG A 43 -0.65 12.06 3.12
CA ARG A 43 -1.78 11.20 2.70
C ARG A 43 -2.54 11.71 1.48
N GLU A 44 -3.04 12.94 1.51
CA GLU A 44 -3.84 13.50 0.41
C GLU A 44 -3.08 13.50 -0.93
N THR A 45 -1.79 13.85 -0.92
CA THR A 45 -0.95 13.84 -2.11
C THR A 45 -0.68 12.41 -2.59
N VAL A 46 -0.50 11.47 -1.65
CA VAL A 46 -0.23 10.06 -1.96
C VAL A 46 -1.46 9.41 -2.62
N ASP A 47 -2.64 9.66 -2.09
CA ASP A 47 -3.90 9.10 -2.62
C ASP A 47 -4.20 9.62 -4.03
N ALA A 48 -3.84 10.87 -4.33
CA ALA A 48 -3.99 11.45 -5.67
C ALA A 48 -3.12 10.78 -6.75
N GLU A 49 -2.06 10.08 -6.35
CA GLU A 49 -1.14 9.37 -7.25
C GLU A 49 -1.55 7.91 -7.51
N PHE A 50 -2.65 7.47 -6.89
CA PHE A 50 -3.22 6.16 -7.14
C PHE A 50 -3.67 6.03 -8.60
N THR A 51 -3.32 4.90 -9.23
CA THR A 51 -3.84 4.57 -10.56
C THR A 51 -5.38 4.48 -10.57
N GLU A 52 -6.01 4.65 -11.72
CA GLU A 52 -7.47 4.56 -11.82
C GLU A 52 -8.00 3.11 -11.71
N GLY A 53 -7.23 2.14 -12.20
CA GLY A 53 -7.64 0.74 -12.21
C GLY A 53 -7.58 0.06 -10.84
N SER A 54 -8.52 -0.85 -10.59
CA SER A 54 -8.47 -1.71 -9.41
C SER A 54 -7.40 -2.80 -9.55
N SER A 55 -6.79 -3.21 -8.43
CA SER A 55 -5.77 -4.27 -8.43
C SER A 55 -5.86 -5.15 -7.18
N PRO A 56 -5.42 -6.41 -7.23
CA PRO A 56 -5.27 -7.23 -6.03
C PRO A 56 -4.22 -6.66 -5.08
N LEU A 57 -4.45 -6.83 -3.78
CA LEU A 57 -3.50 -6.52 -2.72
C LEU A 57 -2.24 -7.38 -2.88
N ASP A 58 -2.40 -8.70 -2.99
CA ASP A 58 -1.34 -9.62 -3.41
C ASP A 58 -1.49 -9.97 -4.91
N PRO A 59 -0.64 -9.41 -5.80
CA PRO A 59 -0.71 -9.69 -7.23
C PRO A 59 -0.28 -11.11 -7.62
N THR A 60 0.27 -11.89 -6.70
CA THR A 60 0.68 -13.28 -6.95
C THR A 60 -0.47 -14.27 -6.76
N ARG A 61 -1.58 -13.84 -6.16
CA ARG A 61 -2.77 -14.66 -5.91
C ARG A 61 -3.89 -14.38 -6.92
N SER A 62 -4.59 -15.44 -7.30
CA SER A 62 -5.68 -15.40 -8.30
C SER A 62 -7.06 -15.04 -7.73
N SER A 63 -7.23 -15.08 -6.40
CA SER A 63 -8.45 -14.67 -5.70
C SER A 63 -8.67 -13.16 -5.83
N LYS A 64 -9.94 -12.73 -5.82
CA LYS A 64 -10.33 -11.31 -5.76
C LYS A 64 -10.65 -10.82 -4.33
N GLY A 65 -11.02 -11.71 -3.41
CA GLY A 65 -11.36 -11.33 -2.03
C GLY A 65 -12.35 -10.15 -1.94
N ASP A 66 -12.25 -9.36 -0.86
CA ASP A 66 -13.13 -8.22 -0.62
C ASP A 66 -12.62 -6.93 -1.28
N TYR A 67 -13.52 -6.04 -1.70
CA TYR A 67 -13.13 -4.80 -2.36
C TYR A 67 -13.02 -3.65 -1.36
N ALA A 68 -11.83 -3.06 -1.26
CA ALA A 68 -11.54 -1.85 -0.48
C ALA A 68 -11.56 -0.61 -1.42
N PRO A 69 -12.66 0.18 -1.43
CA PRO A 69 -12.88 1.22 -2.42
C PRO A 69 -11.90 2.40 -2.30
N ASP A 70 -11.52 2.76 -1.09
CA ASP A 70 -10.63 3.91 -0.83
C ASP A 70 -9.24 3.73 -1.45
N TYR A 71 -8.79 2.48 -1.59
CA TYR A 71 -7.52 2.11 -2.21
C TYR A 71 -7.69 1.59 -3.64
N ARG A 72 -8.93 1.35 -4.08
CA ARG A 72 -9.26 0.59 -5.29
C ARG A 72 -8.56 -0.78 -5.31
N LEU A 73 -8.58 -1.47 -4.17
CA LEU A 73 -7.90 -2.76 -4.01
C LEU A 73 -8.88 -3.91 -3.77
N TYR A 74 -8.50 -5.07 -4.28
CA TYR A 74 -9.10 -6.36 -3.97
C TYR A 74 -8.25 -7.02 -2.89
N VAL A 75 -8.72 -7.02 -1.63
CA VAL A 75 -8.07 -7.62 -0.46
C VAL A 75 -8.24 -9.13 -0.55
N ASN A 76 -7.28 -9.75 -1.24
CA ASN A 76 -7.32 -11.16 -1.64
C ASN A 76 -6.45 -12.07 -0.78
N ILE A 77 -6.06 -11.57 0.39
CA ILE A 77 -5.33 -12.28 1.44
C ILE A 77 -6.11 -12.15 2.75
N PRO A 78 -6.24 -13.23 3.52
CA PRO A 78 -6.87 -13.17 4.83
C PRO A 78 -5.97 -12.43 5.82
N ASP A 79 -6.57 -11.84 6.86
CA ASP A 79 -5.84 -11.03 7.83
C ASP A 79 -4.74 -11.81 8.56
N GLU A 80 -4.91 -13.12 8.77
CA GLU A 80 -3.88 -13.95 9.41
C GLU A 80 -2.62 -14.15 8.54
N GLU A 81 -2.69 -13.82 7.25
CA GLU A 81 -1.60 -13.94 6.29
C GLU A 81 -1.05 -12.57 5.86
N LEU A 82 -1.54 -11.47 6.43
CA LEU A 82 -0.98 -10.14 6.19
C LEU A 82 0.42 -10.04 6.84
N PRO A 83 1.44 -9.57 6.09
CA PRO A 83 2.85 -9.66 6.44
C PRO A 83 3.32 -8.69 7.54
#